data_AF-A0A1J4TXH4-F1
#
_entry.id   AF-A0A1J4TXH4-F1
#
_cell.length_a   1.000
_cell.length_b   1.000
_cell.length_c   1.000
_cell.angle_alpha   90.00
_cell.angle_beta   90.00
_cell.angle_gamma   90.00
#
_symmetry.space_group_name_H-M   'P 1'
#
loop_
_entity.id
_entity.type
_entity.pdbx_description
1 polymer ?
#
loop_
_entity_poly.entity_id
_entity_poly.type
_entity_poly.pdbx_seq_one_letter_code
_entity_poly.pdbx_strand_id
1 'polypeptide(L)'
;MSKKDRVIMNDDIRVAELRCNVDGGESLGIISTDEAMEKANALGLDLVLIAPDAKPPVAKIMDYGKFKYQEEKKLKEQRKNQTKIDVKEIKLSVKIAENDIAYKVKHAREFLSEGKHVKFRVFLRGREMAHPEAGKEVLLKVWPMVEDLGTMDKPPRFEGRYFNMYIIPNK
;
A
#
# COMPACT_ATOMS: atom_id res chain seq x y z
N MET A 1 -3.09 -16.86 8.46
CA MET A 1 -2.66 -15.83 9.44
C MET A 1 -1.33 -16.30 10.02
N SER A 2 -0.25 -15.54 9.79
CA SER A 2 1.09 -15.92 10.25
C SER A 2 1.16 -15.83 11.77
N LYS A 3 1.91 -16.73 12.40
CA LYS A 3 2.03 -16.97 13.85
C LYS A 3 2.67 -15.81 14.66
N LYS A 4 2.78 -14.60 14.09
CA LYS A 4 3.57 -13.48 14.60
C LYS A 4 2.81 -12.37 15.34
N ASP A 5 1.47 -12.37 15.35
CA ASP A 5 0.67 -11.29 15.95
C ASP A 5 -0.16 -11.73 17.18
N ARG A 6 0.30 -12.71 17.97
CA ARG A 6 -0.31 -12.95 19.27
C ARG A 6 0.24 -11.93 20.25
N VAL A 7 -0.57 -10.92 20.58
CA VAL A 7 -0.28 -10.00 21.67
C VAL A 7 -0.22 -10.77 22.99
N ILE A 8 0.88 -10.58 23.74
CA ILE A 8 1.12 -11.18 25.04
C ILE A 8 0.61 -10.20 26.10
N MET A 9 -0.31 -10.62 26.96
CA MET A 9 -0.93 -9.75 27.96
C MET A 9 -1.32 -10.53 29.21
N ASN A 10 -1.45 -9.83 30.32
CA ASN A 10 -1.88 -10.35 31.61
C ASN A 10 -1.10 -11.63 31.98
N ASP A 11 -1.79 -12.71 32.31
CA ASP A 11 -1.20 -14.00 32.73
C ASP A 11 -0.34 -14.69 31.66
N ASP A 12 -0.40 -14.25 30.40
CA ASP A 12 0.49 -14.77 29.35
C ASP A 12 1.93 -14.23 29.48
N ILE A 13 2.17 -13.19 30.30
CA ILE A 13 3.49 -12.61 30.53
C ILE A 13 4.30 -13.52 31.48
N ARG A 14 5.48 -13.98 31.04
CA ARG A 14 6.33 -14.94 31.78
C ARG A 14 7.65 -14.37 32.29
N VAL A 15 7.90 -13.08 32.09
CA VAL A 15 9.14 -12.43 32.52
C VAL A 15 9.04 -12.02 33.98
N ALA A 16 10.17 -11.98 34.70
CA ALA A 16 10.17 -11.61 36.12
C ALA A 16 10.09 -10.08 36.33
N GLU A 17 10.82 -9.33 35.50
CA GLU A 17 10.89 -7.87 35.54
C GLU A 17 10.62 -7.29 34.16
N LEU A 18 9.97 -6.14 34.14
CA LEU A 18 9.63 -5.40 32.93
C LEU A 18 9.63 -3.90 33.20
N ARG A 19 9.83 -3.12 32.14
CA ARG A 19 9.61 -1.68 32.18
C ARG A 19 8.14 -1.40 31.92
N CYS A 20 7.45 -0.80 32.88
CA CYS A 20 6.01 -0.59 32.84
C CYS A 20 5.63 0.90 32.75
N ASN A 21 4.66 1.21 31.90
CA ASN A 21 4.06 2.55 31.79
C ASN A 21 2.53 2.45 31.83
N VAL A 22 1.86 3.42 32.44
CA VAL A 22 0.38 3.50 32.41
C VAL A 22 -0.06 4.37 31.23
N ASP A 23 -1.07 3.96 30.46
CA ASP A 23 -1.60 4.76 29.36
C ASP A 23 -2.22 6.07 29.85
N GLY A 24 -1.71 7.21 29.37
CA GLY A 24 -2.13 8.54 29.82
C GLY A 24 -1.69 8.92 31.23
N GLY A 25 -0.84 8.10 31.88
CA GLY A 25 -0.39 8.28 33.25
C GLY A 25 1.13 8.34 33.40
N GLU A 26 1.60 7.98 34.59
CA GLU A 26 3.01 7.99 34.96
C GLU A 26 3.79 6.77 34.42
N SER A 27 5.09 6.95 34.26
CA SER A 27 6.02 5.85 34.00
C SER A 27 6.43 5.22 35.33
N LEU A 28 6.18 3.92 35.48
CA LEU A 28 6.48 3.18 36.71
C LEU A 28 7.95 2.71 36.76
N GLY A 29 8.71 2.91 35.68
CA GLY A 29 10.10 2.46 35.59
C GLY A 29 10.19 0.94 35.41
N ILE A 30 11.23 0.34 36.00
CA ILE A 30 11.45 -1.11 35.97
C ILE A 30 10.87 -1.68 37.27
N ILE A 31 9.85 -2.52 37.14
CA ILE A 31 9.17 -3.18 38.26
C ILE A 31 8.97 -4.68 37.97
N SER A 32 8.59 -5.45 38.98
CA SER A 32 8.24 -6.86 38.77
C SER A 32 6.94 -6.98 37.98
N THR A 33 6.78 -8.11 37.29
CA THR A 33 5.53 -8.40 36.57
C THR A 33 4.33 -8.48 37.52
N ASP A 34 4.53 -9.01 38.73
CA ASP A 34 3.48 -9.11 39.75
C ASP A 34 3.00 -7.72 40.19
N GLU A 35 3.92 -6.78 40.47
CA GLU A 35 3.57 -5.41 40.83
C GLU A 35 2.85 -4.69 39.67
N ALA A 36 3.30 -4.92 38.44
CA ALA A 36 2.65 -4.37 37.25
C ALA A 36 1.23 -4.94 37.06
N MET A 37 1.03 -6.24 37.33
CA MET A 37 -0.27 -6.91 37.28
C MET A 37 -1.22 -6.41 38.36
N GLU A 38 -0.75 -6.24 39.59
CA GLU A 38 -1.56 -5.66 40.67
C GLU A 38 -2.05 -4.26 40.33
N LYS A 39 -1.18 -3.40 39.78
CA LYS A 39 -1.55 -2.06 39.32
C LYS A 39 -2.55 -2.10 38.16
N ALA A 40 -2.38 -3.01 37.20
CA ALA A 40 -3.33 -3.20 36.11
C ALA A 40 -4.72 -3.60 36.63
N ASN A 41 -4.77 -4.57 37.54
CA ASN A 41 -6.00 -5.03 38.19
C ASN A 41 -6.67 -3.94 39.03
N ALA A 42 -5.91 -3.16 39.79
CA ALA A 42 -6.42 -2.04 40.59
C ALA A 42 -7.07 -0.95 39.73
N LEU A 43 -6.54 -0.73 38.52
CA LEU A 43 -7.09 0.21 37.55
C LEU A 43 -8.20 -0.41 36.67
N GLY A 44 -8.44 -1.73 36.76
CA GLY A 44 -9.37 -2.44 35.90
C GLY A 44 -8.94 -2.45 34.42
N LEU A 45 -7.64 -2.43 34.16
CA LEU A 45 -7.02 -2.39 32.83
C LEU A 45 -6.19 -3.64 32.57
N ASP A 46 -5.75 -3.84 31.32
CA ASP A 46 -4.87 -4.95 30.94
C ASP A 46 -3.40 -4.54 31.02
N LEU A 47 -2.54 -5.46 31.47
CA LEU A 47 -1.09 -5.35 31.31
C LEU A 47 -0.69 -5.96 29.97
N VAL A 48 -0.29 -5.11 29.00
CA VAL A 48 0.01 -5.55 27.64
C VAL A 48 1.51 -5.40 27.35
N LEU A 49 2.16 -6.47 26.89
CA LEU A 49 3.56 -6.45 26.52
C LEU A 49 3.74 -5.89 25.10
N ILE A 50 4.23 -4.66 24.99
CA ILE A 50 4.37 -3.95 23.70
C ILE A 50 5.70 -4.31 23.01
N ALA A 51 6.78 -4.44 23.78
CA ALA A 51 8.09 -4.79 23.25
C ALA A 51 8.68 -5.98 24.03
N PRO A 52 8.34 -7.23 23.64
CA PRO A 52 8.86 -8.42 24.30
C PRO A 52 10.37 -8.58 24.14
N ASP A 53 10.94 -8.13 23.01
CA ASP A 53 12.35 -8.31 22.69
C ASP A 53 13.27 -7.23 23.31
N ALA A 54 12.70 -6.23 24.00
CA ALA A 54 13.47 -5.18 24.67
C ALA A 54 14.16 -5.71 25.94
N LYS A 55 15.24 -5.02 26.38
CA LYS A 55 15.98 -5.34 27.61
C LYS A 55 16.00 -4.14 28.55
N PRO A 56 15.20 -4.11 29.63
CA PRO A 56 14.15 -5.07 29.98
C PRO A 56 12.92 -4.99 29.04
N PRO A 57 12.08 -6.05 28.97
CA PRO A 57 10.84 -6.05 28.18
C PRO A 57 9.94 -4.87 28.56
N VAL A 58 9.24 -4.29 27.59
CA VAL A 58 8.38 -3.12 27.84
C VAL A 58 6.91 -3.51 27.83
N ALA A 59 6.24 -3.29 28.94
CA ALA A 59 4.80 -3.44 29.09
C ALA A 59 4.09 -2.09 29.30
N LYS A 60 2.81 -2.07 28.98
CA LYS A 60 1.94 -0.92 29.15
C LYS A 60 0.61 -1.36 29.74
N ILE A 61 0.18 -0.66 30.78
CA ILE A 61 -1.15 -0.85 31.38
C ILE A 61 -2.14 -0.02 30.56
N MET A 62 -3.08 -0.67 29.88
CA MET A 62 -4.05 -0.01 29.00
C MET A 62 -5.30 -0.86 28.76
N ASP A 63 -6.38 -0.24 28.31
CA ASP A 63 -7.55 -0.97 27.80
C ASP A 63 -7.23 -1.49 26.39
N TYR A 64 -6.88 -2.78 26.30
CA TYR A 64 -6.46 -3.38 25.03
C TYR A 64 -7.62 -3.44 24.01
N GLY A 65 -8.85 -3.66 24.48
CA GLY A 65 -10.03 -3.70 23.62
C GLY A 65 -10.28 -2.37 22.93
N LYS A 66 -10.24 -1.27 23.70
CA LYS A 66 -10.37 0.10 23.18
C LYS A 66 -9.21 0.48 22.28
N PHE A 67 -7.98 0.14 22.66
CA PHE A 67 -6.79 0.39 21.84
C PHE A 67 -6.90 -0.29 20.47
N LYS A 68 -7.23 -1.59 20.44
CA LYS A 68 -7.41 -2.35 19.20
C LYS A 68 -8.51 -1.75 18.32
N TYR A 69 -9.64 -1.36 18.92
CA TYR A 69 -10.72 -0.71 18.17
C TYR A 69 -10.27 0.62 17.55
N GLN A 70 -9.55 1.45 18.30
CA GLN A 70 -9.02 2.72 17.79
C GLN A 70 -7.98 2.51 16.69
N GLU A 71 -7.10 1.53 16.83
CA GLU A 71 -6.12 1.17 15.82
C GLU A 71 -6.81 0.68 14.53
N GLU A 72 -7.80 -0.22 14.65
CA GLU A 72 -8.59 -0.67 13.51
C GLU A 72 -9.35 0.47 12.83
N LYS A 73 -9.92 1.40 13.61
CA LYS A 73 -10.61 2.59 13.09
C LYS A 73 -9.62 3.48 12.33
N LYS A 74 -8.47 3.78 12.92
CA LYS A 74 -7.41 4.58 12.29
C LYS A 74 -6.88 3.92 11.02
N LEU A 75 -6.66 2.62 11.03
CA LEU A 75 -6.25 1.85 9.85
C LEU A 75 -7.33 1.89 8.75
N LYS A 76 -8.62 1.79 9.12
CA LYS A 76 -9.73 1.92 8.17
C LYS A 76 -9.80 3.33 7.58
N GLU A 77 -9.64 4.37 8.40
CA GLU A 77 -9.60 5.76 7.95
C GLU A 77 -8.40 6.02 7.03
N GLN A 78 -7.21 5.54 7.39
CA GLN A 78 -6.02 5.62 6.54
C GLN A 78 -6.22 4.89 5.20
N ARG A 79 -6.82 3.70 5.20
CA ARG A 79 -7.15 2.96 3.96
C ARG A 79 -8.20 3.67 3.11
N LYS A 80 -9.16 4.37 3.72
CA LYS A 80 -10.15 5.18 3.00
C LYS A 80 -9.52 6.43 2.40
N ASN A 81 -8.62 7.08 3.13
CA ASN A 81 -7.95 8.31 2.72
C ASN A 81 -6.75 8.05 1.79
N GLN A 82 -6.30 6.80 1.66
CA GLN A 82 -5.30 6.43 0.67
C GLN A 82 -5.86 6.69 -0.73
N THR A 83 -5.28 7.66 -1.43
CA THR A 83 -5.59 7.95 -2.83
C THR A 83 -5.41 6.68 -3.65
N LYS A 84 -6.52 6.07 -4.06
CA LYS A 84 -6.49 4.92 -4.96
C LYS A 84 -6.12 5.43 -6.34
N ILE A 85 -4.89 5.14 -6.75
CA ILE A 85 -4.45 5.36 -8.12
C ILE A 85 -5.20 4.36 -9.00
N ASP A 86 -6.26 4.81 -9.67
CA ASP A 86 -6.99 4.00 -10.64
C ASP A 86 -6.22 4.03 -11.97
N VAL A 87 -5.71 2.87 -12.37
CA VAL A 87 -4.97 2.69 -13.61
C VAL A 87 -5.89 2.03 -14.64
N LYS A 88 -6.18 2.75 -15.72
CA LYS A 88 -6.95 2.25 -16.87
C LYS A 88 -6.01 1.71 -17.93
N GLU A 89 -6.22 0.46 -18.33
CA GLU A 89 -5.43 -0.18 -19.37
C GLU A 89 -6.06 0.01 -20.74
N ILE A 90 -5.25 0.44 -21.72
CA ILE A 90 -5.64 0.56 -23.11
C ILE A 90 -4.77 -0.37 -23.95
N LYS A 91 -5.39 -1.41 -24.48
CA LYS A 91 -4.71 -2.41 -25.31
C LYS A 91 -4.70 -1.97 -26.78
N LEU A 92 -3.50 -1.99 -27.35
CA LEU A 92 -3.19 -1.74 -28.75
C LEU A 92 -2.55 -2.99 -29.38
N SER A 93 -2.43 -3.00 -30.70
CA SER A 93 -1.78 -4.06 -31.47
C SER A 93 -0.76 -3.46 -32.43
N VAL A 94 0.26 -4.23 -32.84
CA VAL A 94 1.34 -3.72 -33.72
C VAL A 94 0.78 -3.19 -35.06
N LYS A 95 -0.24 -3.85 -35.61
CA LYS A 95 -0.87 -3.49 -36.89
C LYS A 95 -2.17 -2.70 -36.72
N ILE A 96 -2.28 -1.91 -35.66
CA ILE A 96 -3.47 -1.10 -35.40
C ILE A 96 -3.65 -0.04 -36.50
N ALA A 97 -4.88 0.16 -36.96
CA ALA A 97 -5.24 1.18 -37.93
C ALA A 97 -5.34 2.56 -37.27
N GLU A 98 -5.06 3.64 -38.01
CA GLU A 98 -5.07 5.01 -37.48
C GLU A 98 -6.42 5.40 -36.86
N ASN A 99 -7.54 5.01 -37.49
CA ASN A 99 -8.88 5.27 -36.96
C ASN A 99 -9.12 4.58 -35.60
N ASP A 100 -8.58 3.37 -35.39
CA ASP A 100 -8.68 2.68 -34.09
C ASP A 100 -7.75 3.31 -33.05
N ILE A 101 -6.56 3.77 -33.45
CA ILE A 101 -5.69 4.58 -32.57
C ILE A 101 -6.46 5.80 -32.07
N ALA A 102 -7.08 6.58 -32.97
CA ALA A 102 -7.82 7.78 -32.60
C ALA A 102 -8.95 7.49 -31.61
N TYR A 103 -9.70 6.41 -31.82
CA TYR A 103 -10.75 5.99 -30.89
C TYR A 103 -10.19 5.62 -29.50
N LYS A 104 -9.10 4.85 -29.45
CA LYS A 104 -8.44 4.47 -28.18
C LYS A 104 -7.83 5.66 -27.46
N VAL A 105 -7.25 6.60 -28.20
CA VAL A 105 -6.72 7.87 -27.68
C VAL A 105 -7.84 8.69 -27.06
N LYS A 106 -9.00 8.82 -27.70
CA LYS A 106 -10.14 9.53 -27.12
C LYS A 106 -10.50 9.02 -25.73
N HIS A 107 -10.59 7.70 -25.55
CA HIS A 107 -10.86 7.09 -24.23
C HIS A 107 -9.74 7.35 -23.24
N ALA A 108 -8.47 7.31 -23.70
CA ALA A 108 -7.33 7.65 -22.86
C ALA A 108 -7.41 9.07 -22.33
N ARG A 109 -7.77 10.02 -23.20
CA ARG A 109 -7.92 11.43 -22.86
C ARG A 109 -9.04 11.64 -21.84
N GLU A 110 -10.17 10.94 -21.98
CA GLU A 110 -11.25 10.94 -20.99
C GLU A 110 -10.75 10.47 -19.63
N PHE A 111 -10.03 9.34 -19.56
CA PHE A 111 -9.47 8.84 -18.30
C PHE A 111 -8.44 9.79 -17.67
N LEU A 112 -7.52 10.35 -18.46
CA LEU A 112 -6.52 11.30 -17.97
C LEU A 112 -7.19 12.58 -17.42
N SER A 113 -8.24 13.05 -18.08
CA SER A 113 -9.00 14.24 -17.65
C SER A 113 -9.75 14.01 -16.33
N GLU A 114 -10.14 12.76 -16.05
CA GLU A 114 -10.72 12.33 -14.78
C GLU A 114 -9.67 12.11 -13.67
N GLY A 115 -8.38 12.36 -13.93
CA GLY A 115 -7.29 12.14 -12.97
C GLY A 115 -6.90 10.66 -12.83
N LYS A 116 -7.32 9.80 -13.76
CA LYS A 116 -6.94 8.38 -13.79
C LYS A 116 -5.64 8.20 -14.55
N HIS A 117 -4.81 7.28 -14.08
CA HIS A 117 -3.58 6.93 -14.77
C HIS A 117 -3.92 6.02 -15.95
N VAL A 118 -3.18 6.13 -17.05
CA VAL A 118 -3.41 5.29 -18.23
C VAL A 118 -2.19 4.45 -18.52
N LYS A 119 -2.39 3.14 -18.67
CA LYS A 119 -1.38 2.21 -19.15
C LYS A 119 -1.72 1.80 -20.58
N PHE A 120 -0.97 2.30 -21.55
CA PHE A 120 -1.01 1.77 -22.90
C PHE A 120 -0.20 0.49 -22.98
N ARG A 121 -0.77 -0.54 -23.60
CA ARG A 121 -0.10 -1.83 -23.79
C ARG A 121 -0.25 -2.34 -25.21
N VAL A 122 0.85 -2.57 -25.91
CA VAL A 122 0.85 -3.18 -27.24
C VAL A 122 1.12 -4.67 -27.09
N PHE A 123 0.19 -5.50 -27.56
CA PHE A 123 0.36 -6.95 -27.55
C PHE A 123 1.19 -7.41 -28.76
N LEU A 124 2.23 -8.20 -28.51
CA LEU A 124 3.05 -8.82 -29.57
C LEU A 124 2.57 -10.26 -29.81
N ARG A 125 2.21 -10.60 -31.04
CA ARG A 125 1.79 -11.95 -31.44
C ARG A 125 2.92 -12.73 -32.09
N GLY A 126 3.31 -13.85 -31.48
CA GLY A 126 4.15 -14.90 -32.10
C GLY A 126 5.41 -14.36 -32.77
N ARG A 127 5.41 -14.25 -34.10
CA ARG A 127 6.52 -13.71 -34.92
C ARG A 127 6.89 -12.27 -34.56
N GLU A 128 5.97 -11.48 -34.03
CA GLU A 128 6.22 -10.10 -33.59
C GLU A 128 7.09 -10.04 -32.32
N MET A 129 7.23 -11.14 -31.57
CA MET A 129 8.16 -11.20 -30.43
C MET A 129 9.63 -11.12 -30.85
N ALA A 130 9.94 -11.41 -32.11
CA ALA A 130 11.29 -11.24 -32.66
C ALA A 130 11.62 -9.76 -32.95
N HIS A 131 10.60 -8.91 -33.08
CA HIS A 131 10.74 -7.47 -33.35
C HIS A 131 9.97 -6.63 -32.31
N PRO A 132 10.42 -6.63 -31.05
CA PRO A 132 9.79 -5.88 -29.96
C PRO A 132 9.65 -4.37 -30.25
N GLU A 133 10.59 -3.79 -31.00
CA GLU A 133 10.62 -2.36 -31.35
C GLU A 133 9.35 -1.89 -32.07
N ALA A 134 8.69 -2.75 -32.85
CA ALA A 134 7.43 -2.39 -33.51
C ALA A 134 6.32 -2.03 -32.49
N GLY A 135 6.34 -2.64 -31.31
CA GLY A 135 5.43 -2.26 -30.22
C GLY A 135 5.78 -0.91 -29.60
N LYS A 136 7.08 -0.61 -29.47
CA LYS A 136 7.57 0.68 -28.99
C LYS A 136 7.17 1.81 -29.93
N GLU A 137 7.33 1.62 -31.24
CA GLU A 137 6.97 2.61 -32.26
C GLU A 137 5.49 3.00 -32.19
N VAL A 138 4.60 2.02 -31.99
CA VAL A 138 3.16 2.31 -31.83
C VAL A 138 2.91 3.18 -30.59
N LEU A 139 3.59 2.93 -29.47
CA LEU A 139 3.44 3.74 -28.26
C LEU A 139 4.00 5.15 -28.43
N LEU A 140 5.14 5.29 -29.11
CA LEU A 140 5.73 6.59 -29.42
C LEU A 140 4.88 7.40 -30.41
N LYS A 141 4.11 6.74 -31.29
CA LYS A 141 3.11 7.42 -32.14
C LYS A 141 1.91 7.93 -31.33
N VAL A 142 1.51 7.20 -30.30
CA VAL A 142 0.38 7.56 -29.43
C VAL A 142 0.74 8.68 -28.46
N TRP A 143 1.97 8.70 -27.94
CA TRP A 143 2.41 9.64 -26.91
C TRP A 143 2.09 11.13 -27.21
N PRO A 144 2.44 11.69 -28.39
CA PRO A 144 2.15 13.09 -28.71
C PRO A 144 0.65 13.44 -28.72
N MET A 145 -0.23 12.43 -28.86
CA MET A 145 -1.68 12.64 -28.89
C MET A 145 -2.30 12.80 -27.49
N VAL A 146 -1.51 12.58 -26.44
CA VAL A 146 -1.96 12.57 -25.03
C VAL A 146 -1.02 13.32 -24.08
N GLU A 147 0.13 13.79 -24.55
CA GLU A 147 1.16 14.47 -23.74
C GLU A 147 0.68 15.81 -23.14
N ASP A 148 -0.35 16.42 -23.71
CA ASP A 148 -0.98 17.63 -23.19
C ASP A 148 -1.77 17.38 -21.89
N LEU A 149 -2.20 16.14 -21.64
CA LEU A 149 -3.01 15.77 -20.48
C LEU A 149 -2.22 15.04 -19.37
N GLY A 150 -0.98 14.65 -19.63
CA GLY A 150 -0.20 13.87 -18.69
C GLY A 150 1.29 13.80 -19.00
N THR A 151 2.05 13.28 -18.06
CA THR A 151 3.49 13.01 -18.18
C THR A 151 3.75 11.51 -18.34
N MET A 152 4.74 11.17 -19.15
CA MET A 152 5.21 9.80 -19.28
C MET A 152 6.03 9.45 -18.02
N ASP A 153 5.59 8.44 -17.25
CA ASP A 153 6.33 8.00 -16.05
C ASP A 153 7.72 7.47 -16.44
N LYS A 154 7.73 6.54 -17.41
CA LYS A 154 8.94 5.89 -17.91
C LYS A 154 8.83 5.66 -19.41
N PRO A 155 9.97 5.63 -20.13
CA PRO A 155 10.01 5.24 -21.53
C PRO A 155 9.34 3.88 -21.77
N PRO A 156 8.74 3.66 -22.96
CA PRO A 156 8.07 2.40 -23.24
C PRO A 156 8.99 1.19 -23.05
N ARG A 157 8.54 0.21 -22.26
CA ARG A 157 9.34 -0.94 -21.87
C ARG A 157 8.69 -2.26 -22.30
N PHE A 158 9.54 -3.20 -22.69
CA PHE A 158 9.13 -4.57 -22.95
C PHE A 158 8.96 -5.37 -21.65
N GLU A 159 7.77 -5.93 -21.44
CA GLU A 159 7.44 -6.77 -20.29
C GLU A 159 6.66 -8.01 -20.76
N GLY A 160 7.33 -9.15 -20.76
CA GLY A 160 6.75 -10.45 -21.13
C GLY A 160 6.36 -10.55 -22.61
N ARG A 161 5.09 -10.27 -22.92
CA ARG A 161 4.54 -10.27 -24.30
C ARG A 161 3.95 -8.92 -24.69
N TYR A 162 4.22 -7.89 -23.92
CA TYR A 162 3.67 -6.56 -24.11
C TYR A 162 4.76 -5.50 -24.12
N PHE A 163 4.57 -4.47 -24.92
CA PHE A 163 5.19 -3.17 -24.69
C PHE A 163 4.25 -2.31 -23.88
N ASN A 164 4.74 -1.73 -22.79
CA ASN A 164 3.93 -0.94 -21.87
C ASN A 164 4.46 0.51 -21.81
N MET A 165 3.54 1.47 -21.79
CA MET A 165 3.82 2.88 -21.52
C MET A 165 2.79 3.39 -20.52
N TYR A 166 3.26 4.05 -19.47
CA TYR A 166 2.44 4.59 -18.40
C TYR A 166 2.39 6.12 -18.49
N ILE A 167 1.18 6.65 -18.36
CA ILE A 167 0.92 8.09 -18.36
C ILE A 167 0.26 8.46 -17.05
N ILE A 168 0.89 9.43 -16.38
CA ILE A 168 0.41 10.05 -15.15
C ILE A 168 -0.34 11.32 -15.55
N PRO A 169 -1.60 11.52 -15.15
CA PRO A 169 -2.34 12.73 -15.47
C PRO A 169 -1.69 13.95 -14.81
N ASN A 170 -1.73 15.10 -15.46
CA ASN A 170 -1.17 16.36 -14.92
C ASN A 170 -2.00 16.97 -13.77
N LYS A 171 -3.08 16.30 -13.37
CA LYS A 171 -4.10 16.80 -12.44
C LYS A 171 -4.06 16.08 -11.10
#